data_AF-A0A6A3GER4-F1
#
_entry.id   AF-A0A6A3GER4-F1
#
_cell.length_a   1.000
_cell.length_b   1.000
_cell.length_c   1.000
_cell.angle_alpha   90.00
_cell.angle_beta   90.00
_cell.angle_gamma   90.00
#
_symmetry.space_group_name_H-M   'P 1'
#
loop_
_entity.id
_entity.type
_entity.pdbx_description
1 polymer ?
#
loop_
_entity_poly.entity_id
_entity_poly.type
_entity_poly.pdbx_seq_one_letter_code
_entity_poly.pdbx_strand_id
1 'polypeptide(L)'
;PKFSGKEIYAGVGADFLAWGKKFVQRLVAAQLMSGGDWPDDFKILALNNKLEGPALAFFDKVLPKWVAESNTVEHVMDRMLGFYSTKVPVSKAMDLMSETKPSNKTWTEHFQYLV
;
A
#
# COMPACT_ATOMS: atom_id res chain seq x y z
N PRO A 1 4.08 3.07 -9.64
CA PRO A 1 4.77 1.94 -8.98
C PRO A 1 3.75 0.82 -8.82
N LYS A 2 4.14 -0.43 -9.01
CA LYS A 2 3.28 -1.56 -8.69
C LYS A 2 3.26 -1.82 -7.18
N PHE A 3 2.20 -2.45 -6.68
CA PHE A 3 2.09 -2.88 -5.30
C PHE A 3 1.76 -4.36 -5.24
N SER A 4 2.67 -5.12 -4.63
CA SER A 4 2.56 -6.57 -4.52
C SER A 4 1.97 -7.03 -3.18
N GLY A 5 1.84 -6.14 -2.20
CA GLY A 5 1.47 -6.49 -0.82
C GLY A 5 2.58 -7.20 -0.05
N LYS A 6 3.77 -7.36 -0.64
CA LYS A 6 4.90 -8.00 0.01
C LYS A 6 5.56 -7.03 0.99
N GLU A 7 5.73 -7.49 2.22
CA GLU A 7 6.55 -6.78 3.20
C GLU A 7 8.02 -6.90 2.82
N ILE A 8 8.74 -5.76 2.85
CA ILE A 8 10.20 -5.77 2.69
C ILE A 8 10.85 -6.36 3.94
N TYR A 9 10.24 -6.10 5.11
CA TYR A 9 10.65 -6.61 6.42
C TYR A 9 9.46 -7.27 7.11
N ALA A 10 9.64 -8.52 7.53
CA ALA A 10 8.55 -9.32 8.11
C ALA A 10 7.97 -8.68 9.38
N GLY A 11 6.69 -8.35 9.33
CA GLY A 11 5.92 -7.74 10.42
C GLY A 11 6.01 -6.21 10.50
N VAL A 12 6.64 -5.55 9.53
CA VAL A 12 6.68 -4.07 9.43
C VAL A 12 5.53 -3.53 8.58
N GLY A 13 4.87 -4.39 7.80
CA GLY A 13 3.82 -4.01 6.87
C GLY A 13 4.35 -3.72 5.47
N ALA A 14 3.44 -3.70 4.51
CA ALA A 14 3.76 -3.52 3.10
C ALA A 14 3.86 -2.04 2.67
N ASP A 15 3.86 -1.11 3.62
CA ASP A 15 3.89 0.35 3.38
C ASP A 15 2.78 0.84 2.42
N PHE A 16 1.59 0.25 2.54
CA PHE A 16 0.46 0.58 1.66
C PHE A 16 0.04 2.05 1.80
N LEU A 17 0.17 2.66 2.97
CA LEU A 17 -0.19 4.06 3.17
C LEU A 17 0.68 5.00 2.32
N ALA A 18 2.01 4.87 2.37
CA ALA A 18 2.88 5.73 1.60
C ALA A 18 2.76 5.46 0.10
N TRP A 19 2.62 4.19 -0.29
CA TRP A 19 2.33 3.84 -1.68
C TRP A 19 0.99 4.42 -2.15
N GLY A 20 -0.07 4.31 -1.35
CA GLY A 20 -1.42 4.77 -1.64
C GLY A 20 -1.51 6.27 -1.84
N LYS A 21 -0.79 7.05 -1.02
CA LYS A 21 -0.65 8.51 -1.22
C LYS A 21 -0.04 8.85 -2.58
N LYS A 22 1.02 8.13 -2.99
CA LYS A 22 1.65 8.30 -4.32
C LYS A 22 0.71 7.89 -5.45
N PHE A 23 -0.11 6.87 -5.25
CA PHE A 23 -1.15 6.46 -6.21
C PHE A 23 -2.18 7.58 -6.39
N VAL A 24 -2.78 8.07 -5.30
CA VAL A 24 -3.81 9.14 -5.34
C VAL A 24 -3.26 10.40 -6.01
N GLN A 25 -2.03 10.82 -5.67
CA GLN A 25 -1.40 11.98 -6.33
C GLN A 25 -1.32 11.81 -7.86
N ARG A 26 -0.93 10.62 -8.33
CA ARG A 26 -0.83 10.33 -9.77
C ARG A 26 -2.20 10.18 -10.44
N LEU A 27 -3.17 9.66 -9.72
CA LEU A 27 -4.55 9.52 -10.17
C LEU A 27 -5.17 10.91 -10.41
N VAL A 28 -5.04 11.82 -9.44
CA VAL A 28 -5.51 13.22 -9.56
C VAL A 28 -4.85 13.94 -10.73
N ALA A 29 -3.53 13.76 -10.90
CA ALA A 29 -2.83 14.33 -12.06
C ALA A 29 -3.37 13.77 -13.40
N ALA A 30 -3.64 12.46 -13.47
CA ALA A 30 -4.19 11.83 -14.66
C ALA A 30 -5.61 12.32 -14.97
N GLN A 31 -6.47 12.44 -13.95
CA GLN A 31 -7.81 13.03 -14.06
C GLN A 31 -7.74 14.44 -14.66
N LEU A 32 -6.90 15.30 -14.09
CA LEU A 32 -6.73 16.68 -14.56
C LEU A 32 -6.27 16.73 -16.04
N MET A 33 -5.31 15.90 -16.43
CA MET A 33 -4.82 15.83 -17.82
C MET A 33 -5.86 15.29 -18.79
N SER A 34 -6.78 14.45 -18.32
CA SER A 34 -7.85 13.86 -19.13
C SER A 34 -9.12 14.72 -19.23
N GLY A 35 -9.12 15.90 -18.61
CA GLY A 35 -10.22 16.87 -18.72
C GLY A 35 -11.29 16.79 -17.64
N GLY A 36 -11.04 16.12 -16.51
CA GLY A 36 -11.95 16.15 -15.37
C GLY A 36 -11.93 14.91 -14.49
N ASP A 37 -12.87 14.87 -13.55
CA ASP A 37 -12.99 13.76 -12.62
C ASP A 37 -13.45 12.48 -13.29
N TRP A 38 -12.83 11.37 -12.88
CA TRP A 38 -13.21 10.05 -13.34
C TRP A 38 -14.33 9.47 -12.49
N PRO A 39 -15.23 8.67 -13.08
CA PRO A 39 -16.11 7.78 -12.31
C PRO A 39 -15.29 6.84 -11.43
N ASP A 40 -15.82 6.47 -10.27
CA ASP A 40 -15.14 5.59 -9.32
C ASP A 40 -14.77 4.24 -9.90
N ASP A 41 -15.59 3.68 -10.80
CA ASP A 41 -15.26 2.44 -11.51
C ASP A 41 -13.92 2.55 -12.27
N PHE A 42 -13.65 3.70 -12.88
CA PHE A 42 -12.38 3.95 -13.59
C PHE A 42 -11.23 4.18 -12.62
N LYS A 43 -11.47 4.83 -11.47
CA LYS A 43 -10.47 4.99 -10.42
C LYS A 43 -10.09 3.64 -9.79
N ILE A 44 -11.08 2.77 -9.55
CA ILE A 44 -10.91 1.40 -9.04
C ILE A 44 -10.17 0.55 -10.07
N LEU A 45 -10.49 0.68 -11.36
CA LEU A 45 -9.75 0.01 -12.43
C LEU A 45 -8.30 0.51 -12.50
N ALA A 46 -8.07 1.82 -12.34
CA ALA A 46 -6.73 2.38 -12.28
C ALA A 46 -5.95 1.86 -11.08
N LEU A 47 -6.60 1.66 -9.93
CA LEU A 47 -6.03 1.04 -8.74
C LEU A 47 -5.64 -0.42 -9.01
N ASN A 48 -6.57 -1.23 -9.54
CA ASN A 48 -6.32 -2.63 -9.90
C ASN A 48 -5.11 -2.78 -10.83
N ASN A 49 -5.01 -1.91 -11.83
CA ASN A 49 -3.87 -1.85 -12.75
C ASN A 49 -2.53 -1.50 -12.09
N LYS A 50 -2.51 -1.04 -10.84
CA LYS A 50 -1.28 -0.83 -10.06
C LYS A 50 -1.01 -1.93 -9.04
N LEU A 51 -1.90 -2.90 -8.88
CA LEU A 51 -1.65 -4.08 -8.07
C LEU A 51 -0.92 -5.16 -8.90
N GLU A 52 -0.24 -6.06 -8.20
CA GLU A 52 0.37 -7.26 -8.78
C GLU A 52 0.48 -8.38 -7.73
N GLY A 53 0.80 -9.59 -8.19
CA GLY A 53 1.10 -10.72 -7.31
C GLY A 53 0.00 -11.01 -6.28
N PRO A 54 0.36 -11.29 -5.01
CA PRO A 54 -0.62 -11.59 -3.96
C PRO A 54 -1.63 -10.47 -3.71
N ALA A 55 -1.23 -9.21 -3.83
CA ALA A 55 -2.14 -8.09 -3.63
C ALA A 55 -3.23 -8.02 -4.69
N LEU A 56 -2.89 -8.27 -5.95
CA LEU A 56 -3.88 -8.34 -7.03
C LEU A 56 -4.83 -9.52 -6.81
N ALA A 57 -4.30 -10.71 -6.54
CA ALA A 57 -5.13 -11.90 -6.30
C ALA A 57 -6.08 -11.75 -5.10
N PHE A 58 -5.62 -11.11 -4.03
CA PHE A 58 -6.46 -10.77 -2.89
C PHE A 58 -7.55 -9.77 -3.28
N PHE A 59 -7.17 -8.69 -3.96
CA PHE A 59 -8.07 -7.63 -4.40
C PHE A 59 -9.19 -8.16 -5.29
N ASP A 60 -8.86 -8.94 -6.33
CA ASP A 60 -9.86 -9.49 -7.26
C ASP A 60 -10.90 -10.37 -6.55
N LYS A 61 -10.48 -11.09 -5.50
CA LYS A 61 -11.37 -11.94 -4.69
C LYS A 61 -12.33 -11.13 -3.82
N VAL A 62 -11.89 -10.01 -3.25
CA VAL A 62 -12.66 -9.24 -2.26
C VAL A 62 -13.38 -8.03 -2.84
N LEU A 63 -12.94 -7.54 -4.01
CA LEU A 63 -13.49 -6.36 -4.66
C LEU A 63 -15.02 -6.42 -4.83
N PRO A 64 -15.63 -7.51 -5.36
CA PRO A 64 -17.09 -7.57 -5.56
C PRO A 64 -17.88 -7.32 -4.26
N LYS A 65 -17.35 -7.79 -3.13
CA LYS A 65 -17.96 -7.54 -1.82
C LYS A 65 -17.84 -6.08 -1.41
N TRP A 66 -16.66 -5.47 -1.56
CA TRP A 66 -16.45 -4.08 -1.16
C TRP A 66 -17.23 -3.09 -2.01
N VAL A 67 -17.31 -3.30 -3.32
CA VAL A 67 -18.13 -2.42 -4.20
C VAL A 67 -19.63 -2.55 -3.93
N ALA A 68 -20.09 -3.71 -3.44
CA ALA A 68 -21.45 -3.88 -2.96
C ALA A 68 -21.73 -3.14 -1.64
N GLU A 69 -20.71 -2.91 -0.81
CA GLU A 69 -20.80 -2.08 0.40
C GLU A 69 -20.79 -0.58 0.05
N SER A 70 -19.85 -0.15 -0.78
CA SER A 70 -19.75 1.21 -1.33
C SER A 70 -18.87 1.19 -2.57
N ASN A 71 -19.40 1.64 -3.70
CA ASN A 71 -18.67 1.66 -4.97
C ASN A 71 -17.82 2.93 -5.14
N THR A 72 -16.94 3.21 -4.18
CA THR A 72 -16.02 4.35 -4.20
C THR A 72 -14.58 3.90 -4.07
N VAL A 73 -13.65 4.56 -4.76
CA VAL A 73 -12.22 4.24 -4.67
C VAL A 73 -11.70 4.50 -3.26
N GLU A 74 -12.23 5.50 -2.56
CA GLU A 74 -11.88 5.82 -1.17
C GLU A 74 -12.21 4.65 -0.25
N HIS A 75 -13.42 4.07 -0.34
CA HIS A 75 -13.80 2.91 0.46
C HIS A 75 -12.89 1.71 0.18
N VAL A 76 -12.60 1.44 -1.09
CA VAL A 76 -11.71 0.34 -1.50
C VAL A 76 -10.28 0.57 -0.99
N MET A 77 -9.77 1.80 -1.03
CA MET A 77 -8.46 2.17 -0.50
C MET A 77 -8.39 2.04 1.01
N ASP A 78 -9.43 2.43 1.74
CA ASP A 78 -9.52 2.27 3.19
C ASP A 78 -9.56 0.80 3.61
N ARG A 79 -10.31 -0.03 2.87
CA ARG A 79 -10.31 -1.48 3.07
C ARG A 79 -8.92 -2.08 2.85
N MET A 80 -8.26 -1.73 1.75
CA MET A 80 -6.88 -2.16 1.48
C MET A 80 -5.92 -1.72 2.59
N LEU A 81 -6.03 -0.47 3.05
CA LEU A 81 -5.23 0.04 4.15
C LEU A 81 -5.46 -0.80 5.42
N GLY A 82 -6.70 -1.16 5.74
CA GLY A 82 -7.00 -2.02 6.88
C GLY A 82 -6.33 -3.40 6.82
N PHE A 83 -6.18 -3.99 5.62
CA PHE A 83 -5.52 -5.29 5.45
C PHE A 83 -3.99 -5.21 5.42
N TYR A 84 -3.44 -4.14 4.84
CA TYR A 84 -1.99 -3.97 4.69
C TYR A 84 -1.37 -3.07 5.78
N SER A 85 -2.17 -2.57 6.72
CA SER A 85 -1.70 -1.89 7.91
C SER A 85 -1.47 -2.91 9.03
N THR A 86 -0.21 -3.33 9.18
CA THR A 86 0.24 -3.88 10.46
C THR A 86 0.62 -2.74 11.38
N LYS A 87 0.01 -2.68 12.56
CA LYS A 87 0.55 -1.91 13.67
C LYS A 87 1.75 -2.69 14.20
N VAL A 88 2.96 -2.28 13.84
CA VAL A 88 4.17 -2.85 14.43
C VAL A 88 4.08 -2.64 15.95
N PRO A 89 4.04 -3.69 16.78
CA PRO A 89 4.04 -3.52 18.22
C PRO A 89 5.31 -2.78 18.66
N VAL A 90 5.20 -1.90 19.66
CA VAL A 90 6.36 -1.16 20.19
C VAL A 90 7.50 -2.10 20.57
N SER A 91 7.19 -3.27 21.14
CA SER A 91 8.19 -4.31 21.44
C SER A 91 8.96 -4.77 20.20
N LYS A 92 8.26 -5.05 19.10
CA LYS A 92 8.91 -5.46 17.84
C LYS A 92 9.69 -4.31 17.20
N ALA A 93 9.24 -3.07 17.34
CA ALA A 93 10.02 -1.90 16.94
C ALA A 93 11.30 -1.76 17.80
N MET A 94 11.21 -2.02 19.11
CA MET A 94 12.38 -2.02 20.02
C MET A 94 13.36 -3.16 19.70
N ASP A 95 12.86 -4.36 19.36
CA ASP A 95 13.69 -5.48 18.91
C ASP A 95 14.45 -5.10 17.63
N LEU A 96 13.75 -4.54 16.64
CA LEU A 96 14.37 -4.04 15.41
C LEU A 96 15.40 -2.94 15.69
N MET A 97 15.15 -2.01 16.62
CA MET A 97 16.14 -0.99 17.00
C MET A 97 17.38 -1.57 17.70
N SER A 98 17.24 -2.72 18.35
CA SER A 98 18.31 -3.39 19.10
C SER A 98 19.10 -4.40 18.24
N GLU A 99 18.68 -4.66 17.01
CA GLU A 99 19.40 -5.55 16.10
C GLU A 99 20.80 -5.03 15.79
N THR A 100 21.78 -5.93 15.88
CA THR A 100 23.17 -5.59 15.56
C THR A 100 23.30 -5.32 14.08
N LYS A 101 23.96 -4.21 13.72
CA LYS A 101 24.22 -3.85 12.33
C LYS A 101 24.99 -4.98 11.61
N PRO A 102 24.45 -5.56 10.53
CA PRO A 102 25.19 -6.50 9.72
C PRO A 102 26.51 -5.89 9.23
N SER A 103 27.58 -6.69 9.21
CA SER A 103 28.91 -6.22 8.79
C SER A 103 28.94 -5.74 7.34
N ASN A 104 28.04 -6.25 6.50
CA ASN A 104 27.90 -5.95 5.07
C ASN A 104 26.91 -4.83 4.74
N LYS A 105 26.35 -4.12 5.74
CA LYS A 105 25.41 -3.00 5.52
C LYS A 105 25.93 -1.69 6.12
N THR A 106 25.60 -0.58 5.48
CA THR A 106 25.79 0.76 6.04
C THR A 106 24.78 1.03 7.17
N TRP A 107 25.05 2.01 8.04
CA TRP A 107 24.08 2.42 9.07
C TRP A 107 22.78 2.95 8.47
N THR A 108 22.83 3.59 7.30
CA THR A 108 21.64 4.06 6.59
C THR A 108 20.75 2.90 6.16
N GLU A 109 21.31 1.85 5.56
CA GLU A 109 20.57 0.63 5.19
C GLU A 109 20.09 -0.14 6.41
N HIS A 110 20.84 -0.07 7.52
CA HIS A 110 20.47 -0.68 8.80
C HIS A 110 19.28 0.00 9.44
N PHE A 111 19.12 1.32 9.30
CA PHE A 111 18.00 2.05 9.90
C PHE A 111 16.89 2.42 8.90
N GLN A 112 16.94 1.93 7.67
CA GLN A 112 16.00 2.32 6.62
C GLN A 112 14.53 1.99 6.93
N TYR A 113 14.26 1.06 7.85
CA TYR A 113 12.91 0.74 8.33
C TYR A 113 12.40 1.68 9.45
N LEU A 114 13.25 2.59 9.97
CA LEU A 114 12.90 3.56 11.01
C LEU A 114 12.49 4.94 10.46
N VAL A 115 12.59 5.15 9.15
CA VAL A 115 12.41 6.46 8.49
C VAL A 115 11.11 6.50 7.69
#